data_AF-A0A7L4C1U2-F1
#
_entry.id   AF-A0A7L4C1U2-F1
#
_cell.length_a   1.000
_cell.length_b   1.000
_cell.length_c   1.000
_cell.angle_alpha   90.00
_cell.angle_beta   90.00
_cell.angle_gamma   90.00
#
_symmetry.space_group_name_H-M   'P 1'
#
loop_
_entity.id
_entity.type
_entity.pdbx_description
1 polymer ?
#
loop_
_entity_poly.entity_id
_entity_poly.type
_entity_poly.pdbx_seq_one_letter_code
_entity_poly.pdbx_strand_id
1 'polypeptide(L)'
;MRLCVCLVLLSFALCASARLSSIAEGGRFVWDAMGGAWDMFRAYRDMREANYRNSDKYFHARGNYDAAQRGPGGAWAARVISDARENWQSDVSGRGAEDTRADQEANAWGRSGGDPNRYRPAGLPSKY
;
A
#
# COMPACT_ATOMS: atom_id res chain seq x y z
N MET A 1 -11.25 -45.36 25.27
CA MET A 1 -11.24 -44.11 26.07
C MET A 1 -9.99 -43.25 25.85
N ARG A 2 -8.75 -43.79 25.96
CA ARG A 2 -7.52 -43.00 25.78
C ARG A 2 -7.37 -42.34 24.41
N LEU A 3 -7.70 -43.03 23.32
CA LEU A 3 -7.64 -42.49 21.95
C LEU A 3 -8.60 -41.31 21.73
N CYS A 4 -9.85 -41.41 22.21
CA CYS A 4 -10.83 -40.32 22.11
C CYS A 4 -10.40 -39.08 22.88
N VAL A 5 -9.80 -39.25 24.07
CA VAL A 5 -9.25 -38.14 24.85
C VAL A 5 -8.09 -37.46 24.09
N CYS A 6 -7.19 -38.22 23.47
CA CYS A 6 -6.12 -37.66 22.64
C CYS A 6 -6.65 -36.88 21.44
N LEU A 7 -7.67 -37.39 20.74
CA LEU A 7 -8.26 -36.71 19.57
C LEU A 7 -8.96 -35.40 19.96
N VAL A 8 -9.65 -35.36 21.10
CA VAL A 8 -10.28 -34.14 21.61
C VAL A 8 -9.23 -33.10 22.03
N LEU A 9 -8.15 -33.51 22.70
CA LEU A 9 -7.07 -32.58 23.06
C LEU A 9 -6.34 -32.02 21.84
N LEU A 10 -6.09 -32.84 20.81
CA LEU A 10 -5.51 -32.41 19.55
C LEU A 10 -6.41 -31.42 18.81
N SER A 11 -7.73 -31.64 18.77
CA SER A 11 -8.65 -30.72 18.12
C SER A 11 -8.73 -29.37 18.85
N PHE A 12 -8.72 -29.36 20.19
CA PHE A 12 -8.62 -28.11 20.95
C PHE A 12 -7.30 -27.37 20.72
N ALA A 13 -6.17 -28.08 20.67
CA ALA A 13 -4.87 -27.49 20.37
C ALA A 13 -4.83 -26.90 18.95
N LEU A 14 -5.36 -27.61 17.95
CA LEU A 14 -5.51 -27.12 16.58
C LEU A 14 -6.39 -25.85 16.52
N CYS A 15 -7.56 -25.85 17.15
CA CYS A 15 -8.44 -24.67 17.21
C CYS A 15 -7.78 -23.47 17.90
N ALA A 16 -7.08 -23.68 19.02
CA ALA A 16 -6.36 -22.62 19.72
C ALA A 16 -5.22 -22.06 18.86
N SER A 17 -4.46 -22.92 18.19
CA SER A 17 -3.36 -22.51 17.30
C SER A 17 -3.85 -21.71 16.09
N ALA A 18 -4.96 -22.12 15.46
CA ALA A 18 -5.60 -21.39 14.36
C ALA A 18 -6.13 -20.02 14.82
N ARG A 19 -6.68 -19.92 16.04
CA ARG A 19 -7.14 -18.65 16.57
C ARG A 19 -5.98 -17.68 16.87
N LEU A 20 -4.87 -18.18 17.42
CA LEU A 20 -3.67 -17.36 17.62
C LEU A 20 -3.06 -16.92 16.29
N SER A 21 -3.01 -17.77 15.27
CA SER A 21 -2.51 -17.40 13.95
C SER A 21 -3.36 -16.29 13.33
N SER A 22 -4.69 -16.37 13.41
CA SER A 22 -5.58 -15.31 12.91
C SER A 22 -5.40 -13.98 13.64
N ILE A 23 -5.19 -13.97 14.96
CA ILE A 23 -4.91 -12.74 15.71
C ILE A 23 -3.57 -12.14 15.28
N ALA A 24 -2.55 -12.98 15.11
CA ALA A 24 -1.23 -12.53 14.70
C ALA A 24 -1.22 -12.02 13.24
N GLU A 25 -1.97 -12.65 12.34
CA GLU A 25 -2.18 -12.20 10.96
C GLU A 25 -2.92 -10.87 10.91
N GLY A 26 -4.00 -10.71 11.68
CA GLY A 26 -4.70 -9.45 11.81
C GLY A 26 -3.82 -8.33 12.36
N GLY A 27 -3.00 -8.63 13.38
CA GLY A 27 -2.02 -7.67 13.92
C GLY A 27 -0.98 -7.24 12.90
N ARG A 28 -0.43 -8.18 12.12
CA ARG A 28 0.50 -7.87 11.02
C ARG A 28 -0.16 -7.02 9.95
N PHE A 29 -1.38 -7.35 9.52
CA PHE A 29 -2.10 -6.56 8.54
C PHE A 29 -2.27 -5.10 8.98
N VAL A 30 -2.66 -4.86 10.23
CA VAL A 30 -2.81 -3.50 10.77
C VAL A 30 -1.46 -2.77 10.80
N TRP A 31 -0.40 -3.46 11.21
CA TRP A 31 0.95 -2.89 11.23
C TRP A 31 1.43 -2.49 9.82
N ASP A 32 1.25 -3.37 8.83
CA ASP A 32 1.57 -3.11 7.44
C ASP A 32 0.76 -1.92 6.90
N ALA A 33 -0.53 -1.84 7.25
CA ALA A 33 -1.41 -0.75 6.82
C ALA A 33 -0.99 0.61 7.40
N MET A 34 -0.64 0.67 8.69
CA MET A 34 -0.11 1.89 9.32
C MET A 34 1.20 2.32 8.65
N GLY A 35 2.10 1.37 8.40
CA GLY A 35 3.35 1.63 7.70
C GLY A 35 3.13 2.10 6.26
N GLY A 36 2.23 1.46 5.52
CA GLY A 36 1.90 1.83 4.15
C GLY A 36 1.27 3.21 4.06
N ALA A 37 0.40 3.58 5.00
CA ALA A 37 -0.13 4.93 5.09
C ALA A 37 0.97 5.98 5.32
N TRP A 38 1.97 5.66 6.16
CA TRP A 38 3.13 6.53 6.36
C TRP A 38 3.98 6.68 5.09
N ASP A 39 4.18 5.61 4.33
CA ASP A 39 4.91 5.68 3.05
C ASP A 39 4.18 6.51 2.00
N MET A 40 2.85 6.38 1.91
CA MET A 40 2.03 7.23 1.04
C MET A 40 2.14 8.71 1.43
N PHE A 41 2.11 9.01 2.73
CA PHE A 41 2.31 10.36 3.23
C PHE A 41 3.71 10.91 2.95
N ARG A 42 4.75 10.09 3.14
CA ARG A 42 6.13 10.43 2.81
C ARG A 42 6.29 10.73 1.32
N ALA A 43 5.69 9.92 0.44
CA ALA A 43 5.69 10.18 -1.00
C ALA A 43 4.99 11.50 -1.37
N TYR A 44 3.86 11.81 -0.74
CA TYR A 44 3.20 13.10 -0.91
C TYR A 44 4.08 14.28 -0.43
N ARG A 45 4.72 14.14 0.72
CA ARG A 45 5.63 15.18 1.26
C ARG A 45 6.83 15.41 0.35
N ASP A 46 7.47 14.35 -0.12
CA ASP A 46 8.61 14.45 -1.02
C ASP A 46 8.22 15.05 -2.36
N MET A 47 7.04 14.71 -2.90
CA MET A 47 6.49 15.33 -4.10
C MET A 47 6.32 16.85 -3.92
N ARG A 48 5.77 17.26 -2.77
CA ARG A 48 5.57 18.68 -2.42
C ARG A 48 6.90 19.40 -2.21
N GLU A 49 7.87 18.74 -1.57
CA GLU A 49 9.20 19.30 -1.32
C GLU A 49 10.01 19.43 -2.61
N ALA A 50 10.00 18.39 -3.46
CA ALA A 50 10.72 18.36 -4.72
C ALA A 50 10.23 19.45 -5.66
N ASN A 51 8.92 19.73 -5.65
CA ASN A 51 8.26 20.71 -6.52
C ASN A 51 8.75 20.62 -7.97
N TYR A 52 8.90 19.38 -8.46
CA TYR A 52 9.61 19.09 -9.70
C TYR A 52 8.62 18.83 -10.84
N ARG A 53 8.92 19.38 -12.01
CA ARG A 53 8.03 19.24 -13.17
C ARG A 53 7.95 17.78 -13.62
N ASN A 54 6.74 17.30 -13.91
CA ASN A 54 6.48 15.95 -14.40
C ASN A 54 6.89 14.80 -13.45
N SER A 55 7.06 15.05 -12.14
CA SER A 55 7.42 14.01 -11.17
C SER A 55 6.24 13.39 -10.43
N ASP A 56 5.01 13.88 -10.62
CA ASP A 56 3.83 13.43 -9.86
C ASP A 56 3.64 11.89 -9.99
N LYS A 57 3.68 11.35 -11.21
CA LYS A 57 3.58 9.89 -11.47
C LYS A 57 4.68 9.06 -10.83
N TYR A 58 5.89 9.62 -10.71
CA TYR A 58 6.98 8.98 -9.97
C TYR A 58 6.62 8.83 -8.49
N PHE A 59 6.13 9.89 -7.84
CA PHE A 59 5.77 9.84 -6.43
C PHE A 59 4.52 8.98 -6.18
N HIS A 60 3.58 8.93 -7.13
CA HIS A 60 2.47 7.98 -7.12
C HIS A 60 2.95 6.52 -7.11
N ALA A 61 3.80 6.16 -8.06
CA ALA A 61 4.36 4.82 -8.17
C ALA A 61 5.23 4.49 -6.94
N ARG A 62 6.10 5.39 -6.51
CA ARG A 62 7.02 5.17 -5.38
C ARG A 62 6.27 4.99 -4.06
N GLY A 63 5.26 5.82 -3.78
CA GLY A 63 4.45 5.67 -2.57
C GLY A 63 3.71 4.34 -2.53
N ASN A 64 3.12 3.94 -3.65
CA ASN A 64 2.43 2.66 -3.77
C ASN A 64 3.38 1.45 -3.69
N TYR A 65 4.57 1.57 -4.28
CA TYR A 65 5.62 0.54 -4.21
C TYR A 65 6.08 0.35 -2.76
N ASP A 66 6.52 1.42 -2.10
CA ASP A 66 7.01 1.38 -0.72
C ASP A 66 5.94 0.81 0.24
N ALA A 67 4.70 1.24 0.09
CA ALA A 67 3.59 0.73 0.89
C ALA A 67 3.29 -0.75 0.62
N ALA A 68 3.27 -1.19 -0.65
CA ALA A 68 3.02 -2.58 -1.01
C ALA A 68 4.13 -3.54 -0.53
N GLN A 69 5.38 -3.08 -0.48
CA GLN A 69 6.51 -3.86 0.04
C GLN A 69 6.36 -4.21 1.53
N ARG A 70 5.48 -3.53 2.28
CA ARG A 70 5.21 -3.88 3.67
C ARG A 70 4.39 -5.16 3.82
N GLY A 71 3.57 -5.50 2.82
CA GLY A 71 2.68 -6.65 2.87
C GLY A 71 1.23 -6.29 2.53
N PRO A 72 0.28 -7.24 2.73
CA PRO A 72 -1.11 -7.08 2.30
C PRO A 72 -1.80 -5.83 2.89
N GLY A 73 -1.51 -5.48 4.14
CA GLY A 73 -2.08 -4.29 4.77
C GLY A 73 -1.55 -2.99 4.17
N GLY A 74 -0.27 -2.94 3.83
CA GLY A 74 0.34 -1.80 3.17
C GLY A 74 -0.18 -1.60 1.75
N ALA A 75 -0.32 -2.69 0.98
CA ALA A 75 -0.96 -2.65 -0.34
C ALA A 75 -2.43 -2.20 -0.28
N TRP A 76 -3.17 -2.64 0.75
CA TRP A 76 -4.53 -2.17 1.00
C TRP A 76 -4.57 -0.67 1.31
N ALA A 77 -3.72 -0.19 2.22
CA ALA A 77 -3.64 1.22 2.58
C ALA A 77 -3.30 2.10 1.36
N ALA A 78 -2.34 1.66 0.54
CA ALA A 78 -1.95 2.33 -0.70
C ALA A 78 -3.14 2.50 -1.65
N ARG A 79 -3.93 1.43 -1.86
CA ARG A 79 -5.14 1.48 -2.69
C ARG A 79 -6.17 2.47 -2.15
N VAL A 80 -6.53 2.36 -0.87
CA VAL A 80 -7.55 3.22 -0.25
C VAL A 80 -7.17 4.70 -0.33
N ILE A 81 -5.90 5.02 -0.06
CA ILE A 81 -5.41 6.41 -0.10
C ILE A 81 -5.35 6.93 -1.54
N SER A 82 -4.93 6.10 -2.50
CA SER A 82 -4.94 6.45 -3.92
C SER A 82 -6.36 6.78 -4.42
N ASP A 83 -7.34 5.92 -4.13
CA ASP A 83 -8.73 6.10 -4.55
C ASP A 83 -9.35 7.34 -3.86
N ALA A 84 -9.03 7.58 -2.59
CA ALA A 84 -9.48 8.79 -1.88
C ALA A 84 -8.91 10.08 -2.50
N ARG A 85 -7.62 10.09 -2.87
CA ARG A 85 -6.99 11.23 -3.54
C ARG A 85 -7.59 11.49 -4.91
N GLU A 86 -7.91 10.43 -5.66
CA GLU A 86 -8.53 10.51 -6.99
C GLU A 86 -9.93 11.14 -6.92
N ASN A 87 -10.78 10.67 -6.01
CA ASN A 87 -12.13 11.19 -5.81
C ASN A 87 -12.08 12.69 -5.46
N TRP A 88 -11.21 13.07 -4.53
CA TRP A 88 -11.02 14.48 -4.17
C TRP A 88 -10.60 15.33 -5.38
N GLN A 89 -9.72 14.81 -6.23
CA GLN A 89 -9.22 15.55 -7.39
C GLN A 89 -10.27 15.70 -8.50
N SER A 90 -11.01 14.64 -8.78
CA SER A 90 -12.05 14.67 -9.80
C SER A 90 -13.21 15.57 -9.39
N ASP A 91 -13.63 15.51 -8.12
CA ASP A 91 -14.82 16.24 -7.64
C ASP A 91 -14.51 17.69 -7.25
N VAL A 92 -13.35 17.96 -6.66
CA VAL A 92 -13.04 19.28 -6.06
C VAL A 92 -12.09 20.10 -6.91
N SER A 93 -11.09 19.47 -7.53
CA SER A 93 -10.07 20.21 -8.29
C SER A 93 -10.39 20.40 -9.78
N GLY A 94 -11.44 19.73 -10.28
CA GLY A 94 -11.85 19.81 -11.69
C GLY A 94 -10.85 19.17 -12.66
N ARG A 95 -10.08 18.17 -12.21
CA ARG A 95 -9.10 17.46 -13.06
C ARG A 95 -9.79 16.61 -14.12
N GLY A 96 -9.16 16.53 -15.29
CA GLY A 96 -9.67 15.74 -16.42
C GLY A 96 -9.48 14.24 -16.25
N ALA A 97 -10.36 13.45 -16.86
CA ALA A 97 -10.36 11.99 -16.76
C ALA A 97 -9.08 11.30 -17.26
N GLU A 98 -8.36 11.92 -18.21
CA GLU A 98 -7.10 11.38 -18.73
C GLU A 98 -5.96 11.43 -17.70
N ASP A 99 -5.86 12.54 -16.97
CA ASP A 99 -4.87 12.70 -15.88
C ASP A 99 -5.16 11.70 -14.76
N THR A 100 -6.43 11.59 -14.39
CA THR A 100 -6.93 10.60 -13.42
C THR A 100 -6.53 9.17 -13.80
N ARG A 101 -6.75 8.76 -15.04
CA ARG A 101 -6.37 7.43 -15.54
C ARG A 101 -4.86 7.19 -15.47
N ALA A 102 -4.07 8.20 -15.83
CA ALA A 102 -2.62 8.08 -15.83
C ALA A 102 -2.03 8.01 -14.42
N ASP A 103 -2.64 8.69 -13.44
CA ASP A 103 -2.26 8.58 -12.04
C ASP A 103 -2.63 7.22 -11.46
N GLN A 104 -3.80 6.67 -11.83
CA GLN A 104 -4.20 5.32 -11.44
C GLN A 104 -3.29 4.23 -12.04
N GLU A 105 -2.81 4.41 -13.28
CA GLU A 105 -1.83 3.50 -13.87
C GLU A 105 -0.50 3.51 -13.10
N ALA A 106 0.02 4.70 -12.73
CA ALA A 106 1.22 4.81 -11.93
C ALA A 106 1.06 4.21 -10.52
N ASN A 107 -0.09 4.45 -9.87
CA ASN A 107 -0.42 3.83 -8.58
C ASN A 107 -0.40 2.30 -8.68
N ALA A 108 -1.06 1.74 -9.71
CA ALA A 108 -1.15 0.30 -9.92
C ALA A 108 0.21 -0.32 -10.26
N TRP A 109 1.02 0.35 -11.07
CA TRP A 109 2.38 -0.08 -11.41
C TRP A 109 3.26 -0.21 -10.16
N GLY A 110 3.29 0.81 -9.32
CA GLY A 110 4.05 0.76 -8.07
C GLY A 110 3.55 -0.34 -7.14
N ARG A 111 2.23 -0.41 -6.96
CA ARG A 111 1.60 -1.37 -6.04
C ARG A 111 1.77 -2.83 -6.47
N SER A 112 1.96 -3.09 -7.76
CA SER A 112 2.27 -4.42 -8.29
C SER A 112 3.76 -4.80 -8.19
N GLY A 113 4.61 -3.91 -7.66
CA GLY A 113 6.05 -4.12 -7.53
C GLY A 113 6.86 -3.67 -8.75
N GLY A 114 6.25 -2.95 -9.69
CA GLY A 114 6.97 -2.33 -10.80
C GLY A 114 7.91 -1.22 -10.33
N ASP A 115 9.06 -1.07 -11.00
CA ASP A 115 10.06 -0.06 -10.66
C ASP A 115 9.49 1.37 -10.83
N PRO A 116 9.38 2.18 -9.76
CA PRO A 116 8.89 3.56 -9.85
C PRO A 116 9.72 4.44 -10.80
N ASN A 117 10.99 4.10 -11.03
CA ASN A 117 11.87 4.87 -11.91
C ASN A 117 11.41 4.89 -13.38
N ARG A 118 10.48 4.02 -13.77
CA ARG A 118 9.74 4.13 -15.04
C ARG A 118 9.16 5.53 -15.27
N TYR A 119 8.74 6.23 -14.21
CA TYR A 119 8.18 7.57 -14.28
C TYR A 119 9.13 8.67 -13.80
N ARG A 120 10.39 8.34 -13.46
CA ARG A 120 11.32 9.33 -12.91
C ARG A 120 11.71 10.33 -14.01
N PRO A 121 11.45 11.63 -13.82
CA PRO A 121 11.90 12.63 -14.78
C PRO A 121 13.42 12.83 -14.67
N ALA A 122 14.05 13.10 -15.81
CA ALA A 122 15.47 13.43 -15.86
C ALA A 122 15.76 14.62 -14.95
N GLY A 123 16.80 14.50 -14.12
CA GLY A 123 17.22 15.57 -13.20
C GLY A 123 16.48 15.62 -11.86
N LEU A 124 15.51 14.73 -11.58
CA LEU A 124 14.94 14.63 -10.24
C LEU A 124 16.05 14.26 -9.22
N PRO A 125 16.27 15.05 -8.15
CA PRO A 125 17.33 14.79 -7.18
C PRO A 125 17.29 13.36 -6.62
N SER A 126 18.44 12.69 -6.56
CA SER A 126 18.56 11.26 -6.19
C SER A 126 18.11 10.92 -4.77
N LYS A 127 17.93 11.93 -3.89
CA LYS A 127 17.35 11.72 -2.55
C LYS A 127 15.88 11.30 -2.59
N TYR A 128 15.20 11.57 -3.71
CA TYR A 128 13.82 11.18 -3.96
C TYR A 128 13.77 9.90 -4.78
#